data_AF-A0AAE8QJ60-F1
#
_entry.id   AF-A0AAE8QJ60-F1
#
_cell.length_a   1.000
_cell.length_b   1.000
_cell.length_c   1.000
_cell.angle_alpha   90.00
_cell.angle_beta   90.00
_cell.angle_gamma   90.00
#
_symmetry.space_group_name_H-M   'P 1'
#
loop_
_entity.id
_entity.type
_entity.pdbx_description
1 polymer ?
#
loop_
_entity_poly.entity_id
_entity_poly.type
_entity_poly.pdbx_seq_one_letter_code
_entity_poly.pdbx_strand_id
1 'polypeptide(L)'
;MKKLLNQKEQWYADTEEEAEEIVAEAKESEGLIKHAISEKHNKYGTYHLVDLQFSYNTPRELMEDEAAKKEREKDATGPQHEGVEVVVNGDGTVTVNDNQEDEE
;
A
#
# COMPACT_ATOMS: atom_id res chain seq x y z
N MET A 1 1.87 -6.44 25.18
CA MET A 1 0.57 -7.10 24.87
C MET A 1 0.67 -7.74 23.50
N LYS A 2 0.09 -8.93 23.30
CA LYS A 2 -0.01 -9.54 21.96
C LYS A 2 -1.20 -8.88 21.25
N LYS A 3 -0.96 -8.18 20.13
CA LYS A 3 -2.05 -7.67 19.29
C LYS A 3 -2.66 -8.85 18.53
N LEU A 4 -3.99 -8.97 18.55
CA LEU A 4 -4.68 -9.96 17.73
C LEU A 4 -4.56 -9.54 16.27
N LEU A 5 -4.42 -10.53 15.39
CA LEU A 5 -4.35 -10.27 13.95
C LEU A 5 -5.61 -9.60 13.42
N ASN A 6 -6.76 -9.98 13.97
CA ASN A 6 -8.06 -9.41 13.64
C ASN A 6 -8.72 -8.98 14.94
N GLN A 7 -9.17 -7.73 14.99
CA GLN A 7 -9.81 -7.15 16.15
C GLN A 7 -11.08 -6.43 15.71
N LYS A 8 -12.18 -6.68 16.44
CA LYS A 8 -13.45 -5.99 16.24
C LYS A 8 -13.77 -5.27 17.53
N GLU A 9 -13.99 -3.97 17.42
CA GLU A 9 -14.37 -3.12 18.54
C GLU A 9 -15.70 -2.47 18.24
N GLN A 10 -16.44 -2.19 19.31
CA GLN A 10 -17.71 -1.51 19.24
C GLN A 10 -17.75 -0.46 20.34
N TRP A 11 -18.03 0.77 19.94
CA TRP A 11 -18.07 1.92 20.81
C TRP A 11 -19.47 2.53 20.82
N TYR A 12 -19.82 3.14 21.95
CA TYR A 12 -21.07 3.87 22.12
C TYR A 12 -20.74 5.35 22.22
N ALA A 13 -21.51 6.17 21.53
CA ALA A 13 -21.43 7.63 21.59
C ALA A 13 -22.84 8.21 21.74
N ASP A 14 -22.99 9.22 22.59
CA ASP A 14 -24.29 9.85 22.82
C ASP A 14 -24.56 10.92 21.74
N THR A 15 -23.51 11.49 21.16
CA THR A 15 -23.59 12.48 20.08
C THR A 15 -22.96 11.98 18.78
N GLU A 16 -23.34 12.60 17.67
CA GLU A 16 -22.73 12.33 16.36
C GLU A 16 -21.27 12.77 16.34
N GLU A 17 -20.94 13.91 16.95
CA GLU A 17 -19.58 14.46 17.03
C GLU A 17 -18.62 13.50 17.75
N GLU A 18 -19.04 12.91 18.88
CA GLU A 18 -18.24 11.88 19.58
C GLU A 18 -18.07 10.61 18.73
N ALA A 19 -19.10 10.22 17.97
CA ALA A 19 -19.01 9.06 17.08
C ALA A 19 -18.00 9.30 15.95
N GLU A 20 -17.96 10.51 15.40
CA GLU A 20 -16.98 10.93 14.40
C GLU A 20 -15.57 11.02 14.96
N GLU A 21 -15.40 11.53 16.19
CA GLU A 21 -14.10 11.60 16.87
C GLU A 21 -13.49 10.20 17.06
N ILE A 22 -14.29 9.23 17.51
CA ILE A 22 -13.86 7.82 17.64
C ILE A 22 -13.39 7.25 16.31
N VAL A 23 -14.11 7.54 15.22
CA VAL A 23 -13.71 7.10 13.88
C VAL A 23 -12.46 7.83 13.40
N ALA A 24 -12.30 9.11 13.73
CA ALA A 24 -11.13 9.90 13.37
C ALA A 24 -9.86 9.35 14.06
N GLU A 25 -9.92 9.09 15.36
CA GLU A 25 -8.82 8.46 16.10
C GLU A 25 -8.51 7.06 15.54
N ALA A 26 -9.54 6.26 15.23
CA ALA A 26 -9.35 4.94 14.65
C ALA A 26 -8.68 4.97 13.27
N LYS A 27 -8.93 6.01 12.46
CA LYS A 27 -8.30 6.19 11.14
C LYS A 27 -6.81 6.50 11.23
N GLU A 28 -6.32 7.03 12.35
CA GLU A 28 -4.89 7.23 12.59
C GLU A 28 -4.16 5.90 12.87
N SER A 29 -4.90 4.84 13.20
CA SER A 29 -4.34 3.50 13.42
C SER A 29 -4.09 2.76 12.10
N GLU A 30 -2.87 2.28 11.90
CA GLU A 30 -2.41 1.57 10.69
C GLU A 30 -3.18 0.29 10.34
N GLY A 31 -4.02 -0.23 11.26
CA GLY A 31 -4.74 -1.49 11.08
C GLY A 31 -6.22 -1.36 10.73
N LEU A 32 -6.78 -0.15 10.63
CA LEU A 32 -8.22 0.00 10.41
C LEU A 32 -8.59 -0.43 8.98
N ILE A 33 -9.43 -1.47 8.86
CA ILE A 33 -9.91 -1.95 7.56
C ILE A 33 -11.36 -1.58 7.27
N LYS A 34 -12.16 -1.33 8.31
CA LYS A 34 -13.57 -0.95 8.16
C LYS A 34 -14.07 -0.21 9.38
N HIS A 35 -14.92 0.78 9.15
CA HIS A 35 -15.71 1.45 10.18
C HIS A 35 -17.17 1.59 9.74
N ALA A 36 -18.09 1.65 10.69
CA ALA A 36 -19.49 1.99 10.46
C ALA A 36 -20.07 2.70 11.67
N ILE A 37 -20.86 3.75 11.46
CA ILE A 37 -21.64 4.42 12.50
C ILE A 37 -23.10 4.08 12.26
N SER A 38 -23.78 3.60 13.29
CA SER A 38 -25.21 3.31 13.27
C SER A 38 -25.93 4.15 14.31
N GLU A 39 -26.83 5.02 13.86
CA GLU A 39 -27.77 5.71 14.75
C GLU A 39 -28.85 4.73 15.24
N LYS A 40 -29.10 4.74 16.55
CA LYS A 40 -30.07 3.88 17.23
C LYS A 40 -30.92 4.71 18.17
N HIS A 41 -32.18 4.31 18.34
CA HIS A 41 -33.10 4.96 19.26
C HIS A 41 -33.52 4.01 20.37
N ASN A 42 -33.45 4.47 21.61
CA ASN A 42 -33.96 3.78 22.79
C ASN A 42 -34.99 4.65 23.53
N LYS A 43 -35.52 4.17 24.66
CA LYS A 43 -36.51 4.89 25.48
C LYS A 43 -35.98 6.22 26.05
N TYR A 44 -34.66 6.37 26.16
CA TYR A 44 -33.96 7.50 26.75
C TYR A 44 -33.41 8.49 25.73
N GLY A 45 -33.46 8.17 24.42
CA GLY A 45 -33.01 9.06 23.36
C GLY A 45 -32.34 8.32 22.20
N THR A 46 -31.60 9.08 21.40
CA THR A 46 -30.77 8.58 20.30
C THR A 46 -29.35 8.36 20.80
N TYR A 47 -28.72 7.28 20.35
CA TYR A 47 -27.31 7.00 20.57
C TYR A 47 -26.70 6.44 19.28
N HIS A 48 -25.38 6.55 19.16
CA HIS A 48 -24.61 6.11 18.02
C HIS A 48 -23.76 4.91 18.42
N LEU A 49 -23.75 3.91 17.55
CA LEU A 49 -22.96 2.70 17.70
C LEU A 49 -21.86 2.73 16.63
N VAL A 50 -20.61 2.76 17.05
CA VAL A 50 -19.46 2.79 16.15
C VAL A 50 -18.82 1.41 16.12
N ASP A 51 -18.92 0.73 14.98
CA ASP A 51 -18.28 -0.55 14.73
C ASP A 51 -16.94 -0.31 14.03
N LEU A 52 -15.84 -0.76 14.66
CA LEU A 52 -14.49 -0.68 14.11
C LEU A 52 -13.94 -2.08 13.89
N GLN A 53 -13.31 -2.30 12.74
CA GLN A 53 -12.63 -3.55 12.43
C GLN A 53 -11.19 -3.27 12.03
N PHE A 54 -10.27 -3.89 12.77
CA PHE A 54 -8.85 -3.83 12.55
C PHE A 54 -8.31 -5.17 12.05
N SER A 55 -7.37 -5.12 11.13
CA SER A 55 -6.61 -6.27 10.66
C SER A 55 -5.15 -5.87 10.55
N TYR A 56 -4.25 -6.72 11.07
CA TYR A 56 -2.81 -6.51 11.04
C TYR A 56 -2.15 -7.65 10.27
N ASN A 57 -1.16 -7.30 9.45
CA ASN A 57 -0.43 -8.27 8.64
C ASN A 57 0.38 -9.22 9.52
N THR A 58 0.46 -10.47 9.10
CA THR A 58 1.41 -11.43 9.65
C THR A 58 2.85 -11.01 9.32
N PRO A 59 3.86 -11.44 10.11
CA PRO A 59 5.26 -11.29 9.73
C PRO A 59 5.59 -11.86 8.35
N ARG A 60 4.84 -12.89 7.91
CA ARG A 60 4.99 -13.48 6.57
C ARG A 60 4.54 -12.52 5.47
N GLU A 61 3.36 -11.92 5.61
CA GLU A 61 2.83 -10.96 4.63
C GLU A 61 3.73 -9.73 4.53
N LEU A 62 4.27 -9.24 5.66
CA LEU A 62 5.24 -8.14 5.65
C LEU A 62 6.53 -8.49 4.88
N MET A 63 7.03 -9.72 5.02
CA MET A 63 8.20 -10.19 4.25
C MET A 63 7.89 -10.36 2.76
N GLU A 64 6.68 -10.84 2.42
CA GLU A 64 6.24 -10.97 1.02
C GLU A 64 6.10 -9.58 0.35
N ASP A 65 5.57 -8.59 1.07
CA ASP A 65 5.46 -7.20 0.60
C ASP A 65 6.83 -6.52 0.42
N GLU A 66 7.75 -6.68 1.38
CA GLU A 66 9.12 -6.16 1.26
C GLU A 66 9.88 -6.81 0.11
N ALA A 67 9.74 -8.13 -0.08
CA ALA A 67 10.35 -8.84 -1.19
C ALA A 67 9.80 -8.36 -2.55
N ALA A 68 8.48 -8.21 -2.67
CA ALA A 68 7.83 -7.71 -3.88
C ALA A 68 8.16 -6.24 -4.17
N LYS A 69 8.40 -5.42 -3.14
CA LYS A 69 8.89 -4.04 -3.32
C LYS A 69 10.35 -4.02 -3.80
N LYS A 70 11.20 -4.89 -3.23
CA LYS A 70 12.61 -5.00 -3.62
C LYS A 70 12.79 -5.55 -5.04
N GLU A 71 11.93 -6.46 -5.50
CA GLU A 71 11.92 -6.89 -6.91
C GLU A 71 11.55 -5.74 -7.84
N ARG A 72 10.49 -4.99 -7.53
CA ARG A 72 10.08 -3.81 -8.32
C ARG A 72 11.15 -2.72 -8.40
N GLU A 73 11.94 -2.51 -7.34
CA GLU A 73 13.08 -1.57 -7.36
C GLU A 73 14.29 -2.11 -8.15
N LYS A 74 14.51 -3.44 -8.15
CA LYS A 74 15.56 -4.06 -8.96
C LYS A 74 15.28 -3.99 -10.46
N ASP A 75 14.02 -4.13 -10.86
CA ASP A 75 13.60 -3.98 -12.27
C ASP A 75 13.72 -2.53 -12.77
N ALA A 76 13.71 -1.53 -11.89
CA ALA A 76 14.00 -0.13 -12.23
C ALA A 76 15.50 0.17 -12.42
N THR A 77 16.38 -0.77 -12.05
CA THR A 77 17.85 -0.65 -12.17
C THR A 77 18.44 -1.81 -12.97
N GLY A 78 17.69 -2.34 -13.94
CA GLY A 78 18.25 -3.28 -14.91
C GLY A 78 19.46 -2.63 -15.62
N PRO A 79 20.50 -3.41 -15.99
CA PRO A 79 21.58 -2.88 -16.80
C PRO A 79 20.97 -2.33 -18.08
N GLN A 80 21.01 -1.00 -18.26
CA GLN A 80 20.69 -0.41 -19.55
C GLN A 80 21.77 -0.88 -20.50
N HIS A 81 21.49 -1.93 -21.27
CA HIS A 81 22.30 -2.25 -22.44
C HIS A 81 22.07 -1.07 -23.39
N GLU A 82 23.02 -0.14 -23.45
CA GLU A 82 23.03 0.86 -24.51
C GLU A 82 23.01 0.09 -25.83
N GLY A 83 21.88 0.18 -26.53
CA GLY A 83 21.75 -0.42 -27.85
C GLY A 83 22.81 0.19 -28.76
N VAL A 84 23.60 -0.66 -29.41
CA VAL A 84 24.61 -0.23 -30.36
C VAL A 84 23.91 0.48 -31.52
N GLU A 85 24.28 1.73 -31.81
CA GLU A 85 23.73 2.48 -32.93
C GLU A 85 24.21 1.86 -34.25
N VAL A 86 23.26 1.35 -35.03
CA VAL A 86 23.52 0.79 -36.36
C VAL A 86 22.91 1.65 -37.45
N VAL A 87 23.70 1.94 -38.48
CA VAL A 87 23.24 2.66 -39.67
C VAL A 87 23.03 1.65 -40.79
N VAL A 88 21.80 1.59 -41.30
CA VAL A 88 21.46 0.76 -42.47
C VAL A 88 21.62 1.59 -43.74
N ASN A 89 22.53 1.17 -44.60
CA ASN A 89 22.80 1.83 -45.87
C ASN A 89 21.81 1.35 -46.95
N GLY A 90 21.51 2.23 -47.91
CA GLY A 90 20.54 1.94 -48.99
C GLY A 90 20.93 0.82 -49.96
N ASP A 91 22.13 0.26 -49.82
CA ASP A 91 22.63 -0.92 -50.52
C ASP A 91 22.35 -2.24 -49.77
N GLY A 92 21.70 -2.17 -48.61
CA GLY A 92 21.36 -3.32 -47.77
C GLY A 92 22.48 -3.74 -46.80
N THR A 93 23.56 -2.96 -46.71
CA THR A 93 24.62 -3.20 -45.73
C THR A 93 24.35 -2.48 -44.41
N VAL A 94 24.85 -3.03 -43.30
CA VAL A 94 24.73 -2.45 -41.96
C VAL A 94 26.11 -2.10 -41.44
N THR A 95 26.31 -0.84 -41.07
CA THR A 95 27.54 -0.34 -40.45
C THR A 95 27.29 -0.02 -38.98
N VAL A 96 28.16 -0.55 -38.13
CA VAL A 96 28.18 -0.31 -36.68
C VAL A 96 29.22 0.78 -36.42
N ASN A 97 28.85 1.84 -35.69
CA ASN A 97 29.83 2.85 -35.26
C ASN A 97 30.58 2.33 -34.04
N ASP A 98 31.74 1.70 -34.25
CA ASP A 98 32.66 1.26 -33.19
C ASP A 98 33.39 2.46 -32.56
N ASN A 99 32.67 3.30 -31.82
CA ASN A 99 33.26 4.38 -31.04
C ASN A 99 33.24 4.09 -29.52
N GLN A 100 33.24 2.81 -29.15
CA GLN A 100 33.56 2.37 -27.80
C GLN A 100 34.96 1.75 -27.83
N GLU A 101 35.96 2.57 -27.50
CA GLU A 101 37.27 2.07 -27.07
C GLU A 101 37.02 1.20 -25.83
N ASP A 102 37.39 -0.08 -25.94
CA ASP A 102 37.57 -0.95 -24.77
C ASP A 102 38.67 -0.32 -23.89
N GLU A 103 38.29 0.29 -22.75
CA GLU A 103 39.23 0.54 -21.68
C GLU A 103 39.56 -0.80 -21.00
N GLU A 104 40.81 -1.25 -21.15
CA GLU A 104 41.42 -2.43 -20.51
C GLU A 104 41.31 -2.44 -18.97
#